data_AF-A0A952FFV9-F1
#
_entry.id   AF-A0A952FFV9-F1
#
_cell.length_a   1.000
_cell.length_b   1.000
_cell.length_c   1.000
_cell.angle_alpha   90.00
_cell.angle_beta   90.00
_cell.angle_gamma   90.00
#
_symmetry.space_group_name_H-M   'P 1'
#
loop_
_entity.id
_entity.type
_entity.pdbx_description
1 polymer ?
#
loop_
_entity_poly.entity_id
_entity_poly.type
_entity_poly.pdbx_seq_one_letter_code
_entity_poly.pdbx_strand_id
1 'polypeptide(L)'
;VPAYGEFLRRGIMFPGLAASALWRATFGRKSVVNALEALGPALPTGIFANDEVHTQLEKLFSKPGRTNDFRELRTRLTLVATNLDSGDAAPFGRPGWDHVPISKAVQASSALPGLFPPVEIDNHYYVDGALKKTMHAGVAMDDGIDLMFCLNPLVPFNSTRSPELAMDQRVMRRGLPLEKQSIPRLVNGGLPAVMSQTFRAMIHSRLELGMKHYEHAYPDTDIVLLEPDHRDAEMFLANTFSYSQRRELAEHAYQKTRQMLRSRKTTLSAKLARHGVSLNLAILEDSKRHLVSERPTATRVGRAIASLEDVMEDLSHALKMAGRARQANSVPASAGA
;
A
#
# COMPACT_ATOMS: atom_id res chain seq x y z
N VAL A 1 -3.96 1.05 -14.23
CA VAL A 1 -4.79 1.45 -15.40
C VAL A 1 -5.94 2.32 -14.87
N PRO A 2 -6.35 3.40 -15.57
CA PRO A 2 -7.48 4.23 -15.13
C PRO A 2 -8.78 3.42 -14.98
N ALA A 3 -9.66 3.81 -14.05
CA ALA A 3 -10.91 3.11 -13.71
C ALA A 3 -12.04 3.31 -14.74
N TYR A 4 -11.78 3.07 -16.04
CA TYR A 4 -12.72 3.41 -17.12
C TYR A 4 -14.15 2.87 -16.94
N GLY A 5 -14.30 1.68 -16.33
CA GLY A 5 -15.62 1.11 -16.01
C GLY A 5 -16.39 1.92 -14.96
N GLU A 6 -15.71 2.41 -13.92
CA GLU A 6 -16.31 3.30 -12.91
C GLU A 6 -16.67 4.66 -13.52
N PHE A 7 -15.79 5.24 -14.34
CA PHE A 7 -16.09 6.47 -15.08
C PHE A 7 -17.32 6.31 -15.99
N LEU A 8 -17.45 5.17 -16.67
CA LEU A 8 -18.61 4.88 -17.52
C LEU A 8 -19.89 4.72 -16.70
N ARG A 9 -19.85 3.91 -15.62
CA ARG A 9 -21.00 3.69 -14.72
C ARG A 9 -21.49 5.00 -14.10
N ARG A 10 -20.57 5.86 -13.66
CA ARG A 10 -20.87 7.19 -13.09
C ARG A 10 -21.36 8.16 -14.17
N GLY A 11 -20.78 8.11 -15.36
CA GLY A 11 -21.21 8.90 -16.52
C GLY A 11 -22.64 8.61 -16.94
N ILE A 12 -23.08 7.35 -16.87
CA ILE A 12 -24.47 6.96 -17.16
C ILE A 12 -25.46 7.55 -16.14
N MET A 13 -25.06 7.71 -14.88
CA MET A 13 -25.90 8.30 -13.83
C MET A 13 -25.93 9.84 -13.87
N PHE A 14 -24.98 10.48 -14.56
CA PHE A 14 -24.82 11.93 -14.59
C PHE A 14 -26.05 12.68 -15.12
N PRO A 15 -26.73 12.28 -16.22
CA PRO A 15 -27.89 13.01 -16.74
C PRO A 15 -29.05 13.06 -15.74
N GLY A 16 -29.34 11.96 -15.04
CA GLY A 16 -30.40 11.89 -14.03
C GLY A 16 -30.06 12.70 -12.78
N LEU A 17 -28.81 12.66 -12.33
CA LEU A 17 -28.32 13.46 -11.19
C LEU A 17 -28.31 14.95 -11.53
N ALA A 18 -27.88 15.34 -12.74
CA ALA A 18 -27.89 16.70 -13.24
C ALA A 18 -29.31 17.26 -13.36
N ALA A 19 -30.26 16.49 -13.90
CA ALA A 19 -31.67 16.87 -13.94
C ALA A 19 -32.24 17.07 -12.51
N SER A 20 -31.91 16.17 -11.58
CA SER A 20 -32.34 16.29 -10.18
C SER A 20 -31.72 17.50 -9.46
N ALA A 21 -30.46 17.83 -9.77
CA ALA A 21 -29.75 19.00 -9.23
C ALA A 21 -30.34 20.30 -9.80
N LEU A 22 -30.61 20.35 -11.11
CA LEU A 22 -31.26 21.49 -11.77
C LEU A 22 -32.66 21.73 -11.21
N TRP A 23 -33.47 20.67 -11.05
CA TRP A 23 -34.81 20.76 -10.46
C TRP A 23 -34.76 21.30 -9.02
N ARG A 24 -33.82 20.81 -8.21
CA ARG A 24 -33.61 21.28 -6.83
C ARG A 24 -33.11 22.72 -6.75
N ALA A 25 -32.36 23.20 -7.74
CA ALA A 25 -31.87 24.58 -7.80
C ALA A 25 -32.92 25.57 -8.32
N THR A 26 -33.85 25.12 -9.18
CA THR A 26 -34.84 25.98 -9.85
C THR A 26 -36.21 26.00 -9.15
N PHE A 27 -36.68 24.86 -8.65
CA PHE A 27 -38.00 24.74 -8.02
C PHE A 27 -37.94 24.44 -6.51
N GLY A 28 -36.83 23.91 -6.01
CA GLY A 28 -36.58 23.80 -4.57
C GLY A 28 -35.91 25.08 -4.08
N ARG A 29 -36.45 25.76 -3.06
CA ARG A 29 -35.79 26.91 -2.39
C ARG A 29 -34.53 26.50 -1.60
N LYS A 30 -33.60 25.76 -2.21
CA LYS A 30 -32.39 25.21 -1.57
C LYS A 30 -31.14 25.87 -2.16
N SER A 31 -30.14 26.08 -1.30
CA SER A 31 -28.85 26.68 -1.65
C SER A 31 -28.14 25.95 -2.79
N VAL A 32 -27.36 26.69 -3.59
CA VAL A 32 -26.49 26.17 -4.66
C VAL A 32 -25.55 25.06 -4.16
N VAL A 33 -25.15 25.13 -2.88
CA VAL A 33 -24.35 24.08 -2.22
C VAL A 33 -25.09 22.74 -2.19
N ASN A 34 -26.40 22.72 -1.90
CA ASN A 34 -27.21 21.50 -1.87
C ASN A 34 -27.44 20.92 -3.28
N ALA A 35 -27.42 21.76 -4.32
CA ALA A 35 -27.50 21.32 -5.71
C ALA A 35 -26.17 20.68 -6.17
N LEU A 36 -25.03 21.19 -5.68
CA LEU A 36 -23.72 20.59 -5.90
C LEU A 36 -23.54 19.26 -5.14
N GLU A 37 -24.05 19.16 -3.91
CA GLU A 37 -24.07 17.89 -3.16
C GLU A 37 -24.86 16.80 -3.88
N ALA A 38 -25.95 17.16 -4.58
CA ALA A 38 -26.75 16.23 -5.39
C ALA A 38 -25.98 15.65 -6.60
N LEU A 39 -24.87 16.28 -7.02
CA LEU A 39 -23.98 15.78 -8.06
C LEU A 39 -22.85 14.90 -7.50
N GLY A 40 -22.66 14.88 -6.18
CA GLY A 40 -21.63 14.09 -5.50
C GLY A 40 -21.60 12.61 -5.90
N PRO A 41 -22.74 11.91 -6.03
CA PRO A 41 -22.78 10.50 -6.47
C PRO A 41 -22.28 10.25 -7.91
N ALA A 42 -22.12 11.30 -8.72
CA ALA A 42 -21.57 11.19 -10.07
C ALA A 42 -20.03 11.27 -10.10
N LEU A 43 -19.39 11.59 -8.98
CA LEU A 43 -17.93 11.59 -8.90
C LEU A 43 -17.40 10.15 -8.84
N PRO A 44 -16.28 9.84 -9.53
CA PRO A 44 -15.65 8.53 -9.44
C PRO A 44 -15.21 8.24 -8.01
N THR A 45 -15.47 7.01 -7.55
CA THR A 45 -15.05 6.58 -6.21
C THR A 45 -13.57 6.14 -6.14
N GLY A 46 -12.94 5.92 -7.30
CA GLY A 46 -11.52 5.64 -7.46
C GLY A 46 -11.01 6.03 -8.84
N ILE A 47 -9.73 6.41 -8.93
CA ILE A 47 -9.09 6.87 -10.17
C ILE A 47 -8.49 5.68 -10.94
N PHE A 48 -8.11 4.61 -10.23
CA PHE A 48 -7.50 3.40 -10.80
C PHE A 48 -8.41 2.17 -10.67
N ALA A 49 -8.44 1.35 -11.72
CA ALA A 49 -9.14 0.07 -11.69
C ALA A 49 -8.40 -0.91 -10.77
N ASN A 50 -9.14 -1.61 -9.92
CA ASN A 50 -8.62 -2.67 -9.04
C ASN A 50 -9.09 -4.08 -9.50
N ASP A 51 -9.93 -4.19 -10.53
CA ASP A 51 -10.50 -5.47 -11.00
C ASP A 51 -9.44 -6.44 -11.52
N GLU A 52 -8.34 -5.90 -12.06
CA GLU A 52 -7.22 -6.68 -12.54
C GLU A 52 -6.41 -7.32 -11.41
N VAL A 53 -6.42 -6.74 -10.19
CA VAL A 53 -5.66 -7.29 -9.05
C VAL A 53 -6.21 -8.66 -8.67
N HIS A 54 -7.53 -8.79 -8.51
CA HIS A 54 -8.18 -10.06 -8.24
C HIS A 54 -7.88 -11.08 -9.35
N THR A 55 -8.08 -10.68 -10.61
CA THR A 55 -7.91 -11.55 -11.78
C THR A 55 -6.47 -12.08 -11.90
N GLN A 56 -5.46 -11.22 -11.67
CA GLN A 56 -4.05 -11.61 -11.78
C GLN A 56 -3.59 -12.45 -10.58
N LEU A 57 -4.05 -12.12 -9.36
CA LEU A 57 -3.75 -12.92 -8.18
C LEU A 57 -4.42 -14.29 -8.25
N GLU A 58 -5.66 -14.37 -8.73
CA GLU A 58 -6.35 -15.64 -8.96
C GLU A 58 -5.56 -16.53 -9.93
N LYS A 59 -5.17 -16.01 -11.10
CA LYS A 59 -4.28 -16.72 -12.04
C LYS A 59 -2.97 -17.18 -11.40
N LEU A 60 -2.41 -16.35 -10.50
CA LEU A 60 -1.16 -16.66 -9.81
C LEU A 60 -1.33 -17.79 -8.78
N PHE A 61 -2.47 -17.82 -8.09
CA PHE A 61 -2.81 -18.78 -7.06
C PHE A 61 -3.37 -20.10 -7.60
N SER A 62 -3.93 -20.11 -8.82
CA SER A 62 -4.34 -21.34 -9.51
C SER A 62 -3.17 -22.15 -10.11
N LYS A 63 -1.92 -21.71 -9.93
CA LYS A 63 -0.72 -22.46 -10.38
C LYS A 63 -0.45 -23.66 -9.47
N PRO A 64 0.15 -24.76 -9.97
CA PRO A 64 0.47 -25.93 -9.15
C PRO A 64 1.25 -25.57 -7.86
N GLY A 65 0.82 -26.15 -6.74
CA GLY A 65 1.43 -25.93 -5.42
C GLY A 65 1.02 -24.61 -4.74
N ARG A 66 -0.04 -23.94 -5.24
CA ARG A 66 -0.62 -22.73 -4.65
C ARG A 66 -2.12 -22.92 -4.48
N THR A 67 -2.72 -22.06 -3.67
CA THR A 67 -4.16 -22.06 -3.41
C THR A 67 -4.67 -20.63 -3.31
N ASN A 68 -5.94 -20.45 -3.69
CA ASN A 68 -6.69 -19.21 -3.52
C ASN A 68 -7.70 -19.31 -2.36
N ASP A 69 -7.61 -20.38 -1.56
CA ASP A 69 -8.51 -20.68 -0.45
C ASP A 69 -7.76 -20.56 0.88
N PHE A 70 -8.31 -19.77 1.82
CA PHE A 70 -7.73 -19.59 3.15
C PHE A 70 -7.59 -20.92 3.92
N ARG A 71 -8.52 -21.86 3.71
CA ARG A 71 -8.64 -23.11 4.46
C ARG A 71 -7.58 -24.14 4.06
N GLU A 72 -6.99 -23.97 2.89
CA GLU A 72 -5.94 -24.83 2.36
C GLU A 72 -4.53 -24.35 2.72
N LEU A 73 -4.40 -23.19 3.37
CA LEU A 73 -3.10 -22.64 3.76
C LEU A 73 -2.52 -23.39 4.96
N ARG A 74 -1.23 -23.73 4.88
CA ARG A 74 -0.47 -24.29 6.01
C ARG A 74 -0.40 -23.34 7.22
N THR A 75 -0.35 -22.04 6.95
CA THR A 75 -0.30 -20.99 7.97
C THR A 75 -1.56 -20.16 7.87
N ARG A 76 -2.20 -19.88 9.01
CA ARG A 76 -3.38 -19.01 9.07
C ARG A 76 -3.03 -17.62 8.52
N LEU A 77 -3.81 -17.18 7.54
CA LEU A 77 -3.74 -15.85 6.96
C LEU A 77 -5.04 -15.13 7.26
N THR A 78 -4.96 -13.90 7.75
CA THR A 78 -6.12 -13.03 7.92
C THR A 78 -5.87 -11.72 7.19
N LEU A 79 -6.79 -11.34 6.31
CA LEU A 79 -6.75 -10.08 5.56
C LEU A 79 -7.90 -9.20 6.04
N VAL A 80 -7.59 -7.98 6.50
CA VAL A 80 -8.61 -7.11 7.09
C VAL A 80 -8.99 -6.00 6.13
N ALA A 81 -10.26 -5.98 5.74
CA ALA A 81 -10.89 -4.85 5.07
C ALA A 81 -11.87 -4.14 6.03
N THR A 82 -12.39 -3.00 5.59
CA THR A 82 -13.44 -2.25 6.31
C THR A 82 -14.71 -2.26 5.48
N ASN A 83 -15.83 -2.67 6.07
CA ASN A 83 -17.15 -2.51 5.46
C ASN A 83 -17.47 -1.01 5.38
N LEU A 84 -17.77 -0.51 4.18
CA LEU A 84 -17.87 0.93 3.90
C LEU A 84 -19.07 1.58 4.61
N ASP A 85 -20.19 0.87 4.74
CA ASP A 85 -21.43 1.42 5.27
C ASP A 85 -21.48 1.39 6.80
N SER A 86 -21.08 0.27 7.40
CA SER A 86 -21.05 0.09 8.86
C SER A 86 -19.77 0.60 9.52
N GLY A 87 -18.66 0.65 8.77
CA GLY A 87 -17.34 0.88 9.32
C GLY A 87 -16.76 -0.31 10.10
N ASP A 88 -17.36 -1.50 10.04
CA ASP A 88 -16.88 -2.68 10.75
C ASP A 88 -15.72 -3.37 10.05
N ALA A 89 -14.87 -4.04 10.83
CA ALA A 89 -13.75 -4.80 10.31
C ALA A 89 -14.24 -6.13 9.73
N ALA A 90 -13.76 -6.48 8.54
CA ALA A 90 -14.01 -7.75 7.87
C ALA A 90 -12.71 -8.56 7.82
N PRO A 91 -12.49 -9.48 8.78
CA PRO A 91 -11.28 -10.29 8.86
C PRO A 91 -11.36 -11.54 7.97
N PHE A 92 -11.15 -11.37 6.66
CA PHE A 92 -11.14 -12.48 5.69
C PHE A 92 -10.17 -13.59 6.08
N GLY A 93 -10.62 -14.84 5.96
CA GLY A 93 -9.89 -16.03 6.41
C GLY A 93 -10.24 -16.52 7.83
N ARG A 94 -11.11 -15.80 8.56
CA ARG A 94 -11.71 -16.27 9.83
C ARG A 94 -13.04 -16.99 9.61
N PRO A 95 -13.56 -17.72 10.62
CA PRO A 95 -14.90 -18.32 10.51
C PRO A 95 -15.95 -17.30 10.08
N GLY A 96 -16.72 -17.64 9.04
CA GLY A 96 -17.70 -16.75 8.41
C GLY A 96 -17.16 -15.85 7.31
N TRP A 97 -15.84 -15.84 7.09
CA TRP A 97 -15.16 -15.06 6.05
C TRP A 97 -14.12 -15.87 5.26
N ASP A 98 -13.97 -17.16 5.54
CA ASP A 98 -13.01 -18.08 4.93
C ASP A 98 -13.49 -18.65 3.59
N HIS A 99 -14.75 -18.41 3.22
CA HIS A 99 -15.30 -18.70 1.88
C HIS A 99 -14.85 -17.71 0.81
N VAL A 100 -14.42 -16.50 1.20
CA VAL A 100 -14.00 -15.46 0.27
C VAL A 100 -12.62 -15.82 -0.30
N PRO A 101 -12.42 -15.83 -1.63
CA PRO A 101 -11.12 -16.14 -2.22
C PRO A 101 -10.04 -15.15 -1.76
N ILE A 102 -8.82 -15.63 -1.52
CA ILE A 102 -7.68 -14.81 -1.07
C ILE A 102 -7.47 -13.63 -2.01
N SER A 103 -7.50 -13.85 -3.32
CA SER A 103 -7.35 -12.80 -4.33
C SER A 103 -8.40 -11.69 -4.23
N LYS A 104 -9.64 -12.03 -3.87
CA LYS A 104 -10.74 -11.08 -3.69
C LYS A 104 -10.61 -10.32 -2.36
N ALA A 105 -10.22 -11.02 -1.30
CA ALA A 105 -9.92 -10.41 -0.01
C ALA A 105 -8.74 -9.43 -0.08
N VAL A 106 -7.68 -9.75 -0.84
CA VAL A 106 -6.57 -8.81 -1.12
C VAL A 106 -7.09 -7.57 -1.85
N GLN A 107 -7.91 -7.75 -2.89
CA GLN A 107 -8.50 -6.65 -3.65
C GLN A 107 -9.25 -5.67 -2.73
N ALA A 108 -10.09 -6.20 -1.83
CA ALA A 108 -10.85 -5.40 -0.87
C ALA A 108 -9.94 -4.73 0.17
N SER A 109 -9.02 -5.49 0.76
CA SER A 109 -8.11 -5.01 1.82
C SER A 109 -7.15 -3.92 1.34
N SER A 110 -6.91 -3.79 0.02
CA SER A 110 -6.06 -2.76 -0.59
C SER A 110 -6.84 -1.66 -1.31
N ALA A 111 -8.18 -1.64 -1.23
CA ALA A 111 -9.03 -0.69 -1.94
C ALA A 111 -9.06 0.66 -1.20
N LEU A 112 -7.97 1.43 -1.30
CA LEU A 112 -7.84 2.73 -0.66
C LEU A 112 -8.84 3.74 -1.25
N PRO A 113 -9.74 4.34 -0.44
CA PRO A 113 -10.73 5.28 -0.95
C PRO A 113 -10.12 6.47 -1.71
N GLY A 114 -10.78 6.87 -2.80
CA GLY A 114 -10.30 7.92 -3.71
C GLY A 114 -9.23 7.44 -4.69
N LEU A 115 -8.51 6.36 -4.38
CA LEU A 115 -7.53 5.75 -5.28
C LEU A 115 -8.13 4.58 -6.07
N PHE A 116 -8.83 3.68 -5.36
CA PHE A 116 -9.47 2.49 -5.91
C PHE A 116 -10.96 2.45 -5.53
N PRO A 117 -11.84 1.95 -6.41
CA PRO A 117 -13.25 1.80 -6.09
C PRO A 117 -13.46 0.76 -4.97
N PRO A 118 -14.52 0.89 -4.15
CA PRO A 118 -14.91 -0.13 -3.19
C PRO A 118 -15.19 -1.49 -3.86
N VAL A 119 -14.88 -2.57 -3.17
CA VAL A 119 -15.01 -3.94 -3.67
C VAL A 119 -16.27 -4.58 -3.10
N GLU A 120 -17.14 -5.05 -3.98
CA GLU A 120 -18.36 -5.77 -3.58
C GLU A 120 -18.08 -7.23 -3.26
N ILE A 121 -18.51 -7.69 -2.08
CA ILE A 121 -18.47 -9.08 -1.61
C ILE A 121 -19.78 -9.34 -0.85
N ASP A 122 -20.50 -10.41 -1.19
CA ASP A 122 -21.78 -10.78 -0.55
C ASP A 122 -22.75 -9.60 -0.38
N ASN A 123 -22.91 -8.80 -1.44
CA ASN A 123 -23.82 -7.66 -1.51
C ASN A 123 -23.47 -6.47 -0.57
N HIS A 124 -22.23 -6.43 -0.05
CA HIS A 124 -21.70 -5.34 0.75
C HIS A 124 -20.42 -4.76 0.12
N TYR A 125 -20.15 -3.48 0.35
CA TYR A 125 -18.95 -2.81 -0.16
C TYR A 125 -17.84 -2.72 0.87
N TYR A 126 -16.63 -3.10 0.48
CA TYR A 126 -15.43 -3.10 1.32
C TYR A 126 -14.34 -2.21 0.76
N VAL A 127 -13.59 -1.60 1.67
CA VAL A 127 -12.47 -0.70 1.40
C VAL A 127 -11.28 -1.04 2.29
N ASP A 128 -10.15 -0.38 2.05
CA ASP A 128 -8.89 -0.62 2.74
C ASP A 128 -9.02 -0.65 4.28
N GLY A 129 -8.33 -1.61 4.90
CA GLY A 129 -8.37 -1.83 6.35
C GLY A 129 -7.79 -0.67 7.18
N ALA A 130 -6.89 0.14 6.62
CA ALA A 130 -6.21 1.23 7.32
C ALA A 130 -7.11 2.44 7.61
N LEU A 131 -8.36 2.43 7.12
CA LEU A 131 -9.35 3.47 7.42
C LEU A 131 -9.68 3.52 8.91
N LYS A 132 -10.02 2.38 9.52
CA LYS A 132 -10.42 2.32 10.94
C LYS A 132 -9.23 2.22 11.88
N LYS A 133 -8.27 1.35 11.58
CA LYS A 133 -7.08 1.11 12.40
C LYS A 133 -5.86 0.96 11.50
N THR A 134 -4.76 1.61 11.85
CA THR A 134 -3.47 1.46 11.15
C THR A 134 -2.96 0.01 11.18
N MET A 135 -3.22 -0.70 12.28
CA MET A 135 -2.84 -2.09 12.46
C MET A 135 -3.94 -2.84 13.22
N HIS A 136 -4.51 -3.86 12.59
CA HIS A 136 -5.55 -4.72 13.17
C HIS A 136 -4.96 -5.82 14.05
N ALA A 137 -3.99 -5.46 14.90
CA ALA A 137 -3.30 -6.39 15.79
C ALA A 137 -4.26 -7.11 16.75
N GLY A 138 -5.32 -6.45 17.22
CA GLY A 138 -6.34 -7.07 18.07
C GLY A 138 -6.94 -8.34 17.47
N VAL A 139 -7.13 -8.38 16.14
CA VAL A 139 -7.65 -9.59 15.46
C VAL A 139 -6.74 -10.78 15.75
N ALA A 140 -5.42 -10.62 15.66
CA ALA A 140 -4.48 -11.70 15.97
C ALA A 140 -4.35 -11.96 17.48
N MET A 141 -4.44 -10.92 18.31
CA MET A 141 -4.27 -11.05 19.77
C MET A 141 -5.47 -11.69 20.47
N ASP A 142 -6.68 -11.55 19.94
CA ASP A 142 -7.88 -12.26 20.39
C ASP A 142 -7.73 -13.79 20.28
N ASP A 143 -6.77 -14.30 19.49
CA ASP A 143 -6.46 -15.73 19.39
C ASP A 143 -5.52 -16.22 20.52
N GLY A 144 -5.13 -15.35 21.45
CA GLY A 144 -4.25 -15.69 22.57
C GLY A 144 -2.81 -15.95 22.15
N ILE A 145 -2.25 -15.12 21.26
CA ILE A 145 -0.83 -15.23 20.86
C ILE A 145 0.11 -14.70 21.96
N ASP A 146 1.24 -15.37 22.16
CA ASP A 146 2.22 -14.95 23.18
C ASP A 146 3.26 -13.95 22.65
N LEU A 147 3.53 -13.97 21.34
CA LEU A 147 4.52 -13.12 20.66
C LEU A 147 3.96 -12.59 19.34
N MET A 148 3.97 -11.26 19.17
CA MET A 148 3.51 -10.59 17.95
C MET A 148 4.58 -9.71 17.33
N PHE A 149 4.86 -9.93 16.05
CA PHE A 149 5.70 -9.02 15.25
C PHE A 149 4.82 -8.06 14.46
N CYS A 150 4.98 -6.77 14.71
CA CYS A 150 4.24 -5.69 14.09
C CYS A 150 5.16 -4.96 13.12
N LEU A 151 4.79 -4.87 11.85
CA LEU A 151 5.54 -4.10 10.84
C LEU A 151 4.74 -2.86 10.46
N ASN A 152 5.29 -1.67 10.72
CA ASN A 152 4.73 -0.42 10.24
C ASN A 152 5.71 0.26 9.27
N PRO A 153 5.45 0.21 7.94
CA PRO A 153 6.28 0.92 6.96
C PRO A 153 5.89 2.40 6.79
N LEU A 154 4.76 2.84 7.36
CA LEU A 154 4.16 4.17 7.14
C LEU A 154 4.55 5.15 8.24
N VAL A 155 5.86 5.32 8.40
CA VAL A 155 6.45 6.19 9.42
C VAL A 155 6.61 7.62 8.88
N PRO A 156 6.29 8.67 9.66
CA PRO A 156 6.47 10.06 9.25
C PRO A 156 7.97 10.43 9.24
N PHE A 157 8.37 11.21 8.24
CA PHE A 157 9.76 11.62 8.10
C PHE A 157 10.09 12.81 9.01
N ASN A 158 11.21 12.71 9.73
CA ASN A 158 11.71 13.78 10.57
C ASN A 158 12.88 14.50 9.87
N SER A 159 12.59 15.69 9.34
CA SER A 159 13.59 16.56 8.71
C SER A 159 14.29 17.51 9.69
N THR A 160 13.98 17.46 10.99
CA THR A 160 14.54 18.37 12.00
C THR A 160 16.01 18.04 12.23
N ARG A 161 16.89 19.01 11.97
CA ARG A 161 18.34 18.87 12.21
C ARG A 161 18.64 18.96 13.71
N SER A 162 19.10 17.88 14.32
CA SER A 162 19.77 17.94 15.63
C SER A 162 21.19 18.51 15.44
N PRO A 163 21.58 19.61 16.12
CA PRO A 163 22.91 20.22 15.97
C PRO A 163 24.08 19.27 16.31
N GLU A 164 23.89 18.38 17.28
CA GLU A 164 24.93 17.48 17.81
C GLU A 164 25.35 16.38 16.84
N LEU A 165 24.45 15.94 15.94
CA LEU A 165 24.73 14.89 14.94
C LEU A 165 25.26 15.45 13.61
N ALA A 166 25.26 16.77 13.44
CA ALA A 166 25.75 17.43 12.23
C ALA A 166 27.28 17.31 12.08
N MET A 167 28.02 17.08 13.17
CA MET A 167 29.47 16.91 13.13
C MET A 167 29.86 15.52 12.62
N ASP A 168 29.24 14.46 13.15
CA ASP A 168 29.51 13.06 12.76
C ASP A 168 29.11 12.77 11.30
N GLN A 169 27.99 13.35 10.85
CA GLN A 169 27.54 13.17 9.47
C GLN A 169 28.38 13.92 8.43
N ARG A 170 29.13 14.97 8.81
CA ARG A 170 30.06 15.66 7.89
C ARG A 170 31.29 14.80 7.58
N VAL A 171 31.77 14.02 8.54
CA VAL A 171 32.94 13.14 8.38
C VAL A 171 32.60 11.95 7.47
N MET A 172 31.38 11.40 7.59
CA MET A 172 30.91 10.26 6.78
C MET A 172 30.41 10.62 5.36
N ARG A 173 30.21 11.91 5.03
CA ARG A 173 29.56 12.34 3.76
C ARG A 173 30.50 12.99 2.74
N ARG A 174 31.82 12.90 2.92
CA ARG A 174 32.82 13.59 2.07
C ARG A 174 32.93 13.07 0.61
N GLY A 175 31.98 12.27 0.13
CA GLY A 175 32.01 11.67 -1.22
C GLY A 175 30.65 11.51 -1.94
N LEU A 176 29.54 12.05 -1.43
CA LEU A 176 28.24 11.96 -2.11
C LEU A 176 27.95 13.24 -2.94
N PRO A 177 27.35 13.16 -4.14
CA PRO A 177 26.94 14.34 -4.92
C PRO A 177 25.97 15.24 -4.13
N LEU A 178 26.14 16.57 -4.23
CA LEU A 178 25.40 17.60 -3.49
C LEU A 178 23.85 17.49 -3.60
N GLU A 179 23.32 16.96 -4.71
CA GLU A 179 21.88 16.77 -4.91
C GLU A 179 21.26 15.68 -4.01
N LYS A 180 22.05 14.70 -3.54
CA LYS A 180 21.59 13.67 -2.59
C LYS A 180 21.79 14.09 -1.13
N GLN A 181 22.34 15.28 -0.86
CA GLN A 181 22.74 15.71 0.48
C GLN A 181 21.65 16.47 1.27
N SER A 182 20.54 16.84 0.65
CA SER A 182 19.43 17.48 1.38
C SER A 182 18.07 17.08 0.83
N ILE A 183 17.20 16.55 1.68
CA ILE A 183 15.76 16.69 1.46
C ILE A 183 15.44 18.14 1.85
N PRO A 184 15.08 19.02 0.89
CA PRO A 184 14.58 20.35 1.21
C PRO A 184 13.34 20.21 2.10
N ARG A 185 13.08 21.18 3.00
CA ARG A 185 11.93 21.15 3.95
C ARG A 185 10.69 20.57 3.27
N LEU A 186 9.92 19.71 3.94
CA LEU A 186 8.76 18.99 3.36
C LEU A 186 7.82 19.89 2.53
N VAL A 187 7.66 21.15 2.92
CA VAL A 187 6.89 22.18 2.18
C VAL A 187 7.39 22.43 0.74
N ASN A 188 8.68 22.25 0.48
CA ASN A 188 9.30 22.42 -0.83
C ASN A 188 8.95 21.28 -1.81
N GLY A 189 8.39 20.17 -1.31
CA GLY A 189 7.86 19.08 -2.15
C GLY A 189 6.43 19.34 -2.67
N GLY A 190 5.83 20.50 -2.35
CA GLY A 190 4.49 20.88 -2.78
C GLY A 190 3.36 20.13 -2.07
N LEU A 191 2.12 20.36 -2.53
CA LEU A 191 0.90 19.82 -1.92
C LEU A 191 0.92 18.28 -1.75
N PRO A 192 1.40 17.46 -2.71
CA PRO A 192 1.45 16.00 -2.53
C PRO A 192 2.36 15.55 -1.38
N ALA A 193 3.51 16.19 -1.21
CA ALA A 193 4.45 15.86 -0.13
C ALA A 193 3.87 16.23 1.25
N VAL A 194 3.21 17.39 1.35
CA VAL A 194 2.53 17.83 2.57
C VAL A 194 1.36 16.91 2.92
N MET A 195 0.53 16.52 1.94
CA MET A 195 -0.58 15.60 2.15
C MET A 195 -0.10 14.21 2.58
N SER A 196 0.94 13.67 1.93
CA SER A 196 1.55 12.38 2.28
C SER A 196 2.09 12.38 3.71
N GLN A 197 2.82 13.43 4.10
CA GLN A 197 3.32 13.57 5.48
C GLN A 197 2.16 13.71 6.48
N THR A 198 1.13 14.49 6.17
CA THR A 198 -0.03 14.68 7.05
C THR A 198 -0.77 13.36 7.26
N PHE A 199 -0.98 12.59 6.18
CA PHE A 199 -1.57 11.26 6.26
C PHE A 199 -0.73 10.30 7.11
N ARG A 200 0.59 10.26 6.91
CA ARG A 200 1.52 9.46 7.72
C ARG A 200 1.49 9.86 9.20
N ALA A 201 1.46 11.16 9.52
CA ALA A 201 1.37 11.63 10.88
C ALA A 201 0.07 11.19 11.56
N MET A 202 -1.08 11.30 10.88
CA MET A 202 -2.37 10.84 11.39
C MET A 202 -2.42 9.31 11.58
N ILE A 203 -1.83 8.54 10.66
CA ILE A 203 -1.73 7.08 10.76
C ILE A 203 -0.84 6.68 11.94
N HIS A 204 0.30 7.34 12.09
CA HIS A 204 1.27 7.05 13.14
C HIS A 204 0.72 7.36 14.53
N SER A 205 0.06 8.53 14.71
CA SER A 205 -0.57 8.89 15.98
C SER A 205 -1.64 7.86 16.39
N ARG A 206 -2.46 7.39 15.44
CA ARG A 206 -3.42 6.30 15.69
C ARG A 206 -2.75 4.99 16.05
N LEU A 207 -1.63 4.66 15.41
CA LEU A 207 -0.85 3.47 15.74
C LEU A 207 -0.30 3.54 17.16
N GLU A 208 0.32 4.66 17.55
CA GLU A 208 0.87 4.85 18.91
C GLU A 208 -0.20 4.66 19.99
N LEU A 209 -1.39 5.27 19.79
CA LEU A 209 -2.51 5.10 20.72
C LEU A 209 -3.03 3.66 20.74
N GLY A 210 -3.13 3.02 19.57
CA GLY A 210 -3.49 1.61 19.46
C GLY A 210 -2.50 0.69 20.17
N MET A 211 -1.20 0.96 20.03
CA MET A 211 -0.14 0.19 20.68
C MET A 211 -0.20 0.27 22.20
N LYS A 212 -0.39 1.47 22.77
CA LYS A 212 -0.59 1.62 24.22
C LYS A 212 -1.81 0.86 24.73
N HIS A 213 -2.90 0.89 23.96
CA HIS A 213 -4.09 0.11 24.29
C HIS A 213 -3.80 -1.39 24.25
N TYR A 214 -3.09 -1.87 23.23
CA TYR A 214 -2.72 -3.28 23.11
C TYR A 214 -1.82 -3.77 24.24
N GLU A 215 -0.83 -2.98 24.65
CA GLU A 215 0.04 -3.30 25.78
C GLU A 215 -0.74 -3.43 27.10
N HIS A 216 -1.85 -2.70 27.25
CA HIS A 216 -2.69 -2.79 28.44
C HIS A 216 -3.72 -3.92 28.37
N ALA A 217 -4.36 -4.10 27.20
CA ALA A 217 -5.42 -5.08 27.00
C ALA A 217 -4.89 -6.53 26.90
N TYR A 218 -3.63 -6.70 26.50
CA TYR A 218 -2.98 -8.00 26.32
C TYR A 218 -1.63 -8.03 27.05
N PRO A 219 -1.64 -7.99 28.39
CA PRO A 219 -0.42 -7.87 29.20
C PRO A 219 0.51 -9.09 29.07
N ASP A 220 -0.05 -10.24 28.68
CA ASP A 220 0.69 -11.50 28.52
C ASP A 220 1.28 -11.69 27.11
N THR A 221 1.01 -10.77 26.18
CA THR A 221 1.56 -10.82 24.82
C THR A 221 2.74 -9.88 24.65
N ASP A 222 3.90 -10.42 24.28
CA ASP A 222 5.07 -9.62 23.93
C ASP A 222 4.94 -9.06 22.50
N ILE A 223 4.79 -7.74 22.38
CA ILE A 223 4.71 -7.08 21.06
C ILE A 223 6.08 -6.53 20.63
N VAL A 224 6.48 -6.82 19.39
CA VAL A 224 7.71 -6.33 18.75
C VAL A 224 7.34 -5.47 17.54
N LEU A 225 7.34 -4.14 17.73
CA LEU A 225 7.15 -3.18 16.63
C LEU A 225 8.47 -2.94 15.86
N LEU A 226 8.37 -3.06 14.54
CA LEU A 226 9.43 -2.88 13.56
C LEU A 226 9.03 -1.73 12.63
N GLU A 227 9.84 -0.68 12.65
CA GLU A 227 9.61 0.57 11.91
C GLU A 227 10.92 1.01 11.24
N PRO A 228 10.87 1.56 10.01
CA PRO A 228 12.01 2.26 9.42
C PRO A 228 12.45 3.46 10.30
N ASP A 229 13.74 3.84 10.25
CA ASP A 229 14.19 5.06 10.91
C ASP A 229 13.48 6.28 10.29
N HIS A 230 12.88 7.14 11.12
CA HIS A 230 12.19 8.37 10.70
C HIS A 230 13.08 9.32 9.89
N ARG A 231 14.40 9.15 9.93
CA ARG A 231 15.37 9.98 9.19
C ARG A 231 15.88 9.28 7.92
N ASP A 232 15.34 8.11 7.60
CA ASP A 232 15.68 7.37 6.39
C ASP A 232 15.02 8.02 5.16
N ALA A 233 15.78 8.93 4.55
CA ALA A 233 15.41 9.64 3.33
C ALA A 233 15.06 8.71 2.17
N GLU A 234 15.74 7.57 2.07
CA GLU A 234 15.59 6.63 0.97
C GLU A 234 14.29 5.84 1.11
N MET A 235 13.95 5.37 2.31
CA MET A 235 12.63 4.81 2.60
C MET A 235 11.50 5.84 2.45
N PHE A 236 11.75 7.12 2.76
CA PHE A 236 10.75 8.18 2.65
C PHE A 236 10.44 8.56 1.20
N LEU A 237 11.47 8.73 0.38
CA LEU A 237 11.36 9.15 -1.02
C LEU A 237 11.11 7.99 -1.98
N ALA A 238 11.22 6.74 -1.50
CA ALA A 238 10.98 5.56 -2.31
C ALA A 238 9.60 5.61 -2.98
N ASN A 239 9.60 5.51 -4.31
CA ASN A 239 8.37 5.28 -5.04
C ASN A 239 8.04 3.77 -4.97
N THR A 240 7.17 3.40 -4.03
CA THR A 240 6.71 2.00 -3.84
C THR A 240 6.02 1.42 -5.07
N PHE A 241 5.55 2.25 -5.99
CA PHE A 241 4.95 1.83 -7.26
C PHE A 241 5.96 1.64 -8.40
N SER A 242 7.21 2.07 -8.23
CA SER A 242 8.26 1.92 -9.25
C SER A 242 8.83 0.50 -9.26
N TYR A 243 8.59 -0.25 -10.33
CA TYR A 243 9.11 -1.61 -10.50
C TYR A 243 10.64 -1.66 -10.58
N SER A 244 11.28 -0.63 -11.15
CA SER A 244 12.74 -0.57 -11.33
C SER A 244 13.49 -0.42 -10.00
N GLN A 245 12.87 0.22 -9.00
CA GLN A 245 13.49 0.49 -7.69
C GLN A 245 13.16 -0.57 -6.62
N ARG A 246 12.28 -1.54 -6.88
CA ARG A 246 11.86 -2.53 -5.86
C ARG A 246 13.00 -3.33 -5.28
N ARG A 247 13.96 -3.73 -6.11
CA ARG A 247 15.12 -4.53 -5.69
C ARG A 247 16.03 -3.72 -4.77
N GLU A 248 16.33 -2.48 -5.14
CA GLU A 248 17.14 -1.57 -4.35
C GLU A 248 16.45 -1.23 -3.01
N LEU A 249 15.15 -0.94 -3.05
CA LEU A 249 14.36 -0.68 -1.86
C LEU A 249 14.32 -1.89 -0.90
N ALA A 250 14.14 -3.10 -1.45
CA ALA A 250 14.14 -4.32 -0.64
C ALA A 250 15.51 -4.59 -0.02
N GLU A 251 16.59 -4.38 -0.77
CA GLU A 251 17.96 -4.47 -0.27
C GLU A 251 18.21 -3.46 0.86
N HIS A 252 17.83 -2.20 0.64
CA HIS A 252 17.96 -1.14 1.65
C HIS A 252 17.17 -1.48 2.92
N ALA A 253 15.89 -1.86 2.79
CA ALA A 253 15.05 -2.26 3.91
C ALA A 253 15.63 -3.46 4.67
N TYR A 254 16.20 -4.44 3.96
CA TYR A 254 16.88 -5.58 4.56
C TYR A 254 18.09 -5.16 5.39
N GLN A 255 18.98 -4.32 4.85
CA GLN A 255 20.16 -3.85 5.58
C GLN A 255 19.79 -3.00 6.78
N LYS A 256 18.79 -2.12 6.65
CA LYS A 256 18.26 -1.30 7.76
C LYS A 256 17.64 -2.16 8.86
N THR A 257 16.89 -3.19 8.49
CA THR A 257 16.31 -4.12 9.45
C THR A 257 17.41 -4.87 10.21
N ARG A 258 18.46 -5.36 9.51
CA ARG A 258 19.61 -5.99 10.17
C ARG A 258 20.32 -5.05 11.15
N GLN A 259 20.53 -3.80 10.76
CA GLN A 259 21.12 -2.78 11.62
C GLN A 259 20.26 -2.52 12.86
N MET A 260 18.94 -2.41 12.70
CA MET A 260 17.99 -2.22 13.80
C MET A 260 17.98 -3.41 14.76
N LEU A 261 17.95 -4.64 14.24
CA LEU A 261 17.99 -5.86 15.05
C LEU A 261 19.30 -5.94 15.86
N ARG A 262 20.42 -5.50 15.28
CA ARG A 262 21.71 -5.39 15.98
C ARG A 262 21.70 -4.32 17.06
N SER A 263 21.22 -3.11 16.76
CA SER A 263 21.23 -2.02 17.72
C SER A 263 20.29 -2.29 18.91
N ARG A 264 19.20 -3.04 18.68
CA ARG A 264 18.24 -3.45 19.71
C ARG A 264 18.50 -4.85 20.28
N LYS A 265 19.65 -5.46 20.00
CA LYS A 265 19.97 -6.86 20.36
C LYS A 265 19.65 -7.19 21.81
N THR A 266 20.10 -6.38 22.76
CA THR A 266 19.93 -6.65 24.19
C THR A 266 18.45 -6.70 24.58
N THR A 267 17.68 -5.67 24.21
CA THR A 267 16.25 -5.58 24.52
C THR A 267 15.44 -6.67 23.81
N LEU A 268 15.72 -6.92 22.53
CA LEU A 268 15.02 -7.93 21.74
C LEU A 268 15.34 -9.34 22.21
N SER A 269 16.59 -9.66 22.54
CA SER A 269 16.97 -11.00 22.99
C SER A 269 16.24 -11.39 24.28
N ALA A 270 16.11 -10.45 25.24
CA ALA A 270 15.39 -10.71 26.47
C ALA A 270 13.90 -11.01 26.24
N LYS A 271 13.25 -10.26 25.34
CA LYS A 271 11.85 -10.46 24.98
C LYS A 271 11.64 -11.77 24.20
N LEU A 272 12.45 -12.01 23.16
CA LEU A 272 12.33 -13.18 22.28
C LEU A 272 12.66 -14.51 22.98
N ALA A 273 13.62 -14.50 23.92
CA ALA A 273 14.03 -15.71 24.62
C ALA A 273 12.91 -16.35 25.46
N ARG A 274 11.96 -15.54 25.96
CA ARG A 274 10.76 -16.03 26.68
C ARG A 274 9.90 -16.96 25.83
N HIS A 275 9.98 -16.81 24.50
CA HIS A 275 9.21 -17.55 23.50
C HIS A 275 10.06 -18.57 22.75
N GLY A 276 11.27 -18.87 23.22
CA GLY A 276 12.19 -19.80 22.55
C GLY A 276 12.76 -19.27 21.22
N VAL A 277 12.65 -17.97 20.95
CA VAL A 277 13.16 -17.33 19.73
C VAL A 277 14.51 -16.67 20.02
N SER A 278 15.50 -16.87 19.14
CA SER A 278 16.82 -16.25 19.28
C SER A 278 17.21 -15.47 18.02
N LEU A 279 18.01 -14.42 18.21
CA LEU A 279 18.58 -13.66 17.10
C LEU A 279 19.77 -14.45 16.51
N ASN A 280 19.75 -14.68 15.20
CA ASN A 280 20.90 -15.26 14.51
C ASN A 280 21.98 -14.19 14.30
N LEU A 281 22.90 -14.08 15.26
CA LEU A 281 23.95 -13.08 15.24
C LEU A 281 24.93 -13.25 14.08
N ALA A 282 25.21 -14.49 13.67
CA ALA A 282 26.07 -14.75 12.52
C ALA A 282 25.51 -14.10 11.25
N ILE A 283 24.19 -14.22 11.02
CA ILE A 283 23.52 -13.54 9.92
C ILE A 283 23.49 -12.02 10.11
N LEU A 284 23.32 -11.53 11.33
CA LEU A 284 23.24 -10.09 11.57
C LEU A 284 24.60 -9.39 11.40
N GLU A 285 25.70 -10.06 11.74
CA GLU A 285 27.07 -9.52 11.72
C GLU A 285 27.79 -9.70 10.37
N ASP A 286 27.28 -10.56 9.48
CA ASP A 286 27.86 -10.79 8.15
C ASP A 286 27.82 -9.55 7.22
N SER A 287 28.94 -8.83 7.12
CA SER A 287 29.04 -7.62 6.29
C SER A 287 28.88 -7.86 4.79
N LYS A 288 29.00 -9.11 4.31
CA LYS A 288 28.92 -9.47 2.89
C LYS A 288 27.51 -9.94 2.49
N ARG A 289 26.59 -10.04 3.44
CA ARG A 289 25.25 -10.57 3.17
C ARG A 289 24.35 -9.52 2.54
N HIS A 290 23.83 -9.84 1.36
CA HIS A 290 22.84 -9.06 0.62
C HIS A 290 21.57 -9.89 0.41
N LEU A 291 20.40 -9.25 0.43
CA LEU A 291 19.13 -9.89 0.07
C LEU A 291 19.06 -10.13 -1.43
N VAL A 292 19.51 -9.13 -2.17
CA VAL A 292 19.45 -9.08 -3.63
C VAL A 292 20.85 -9.31 -4.17
N SER A 293 21.00 -10.31 -5.04
CA SER A 293 22.27 -10.51 -5.77
C SER A 293 22.63 -9.24 -6.54
N GLU A 294 23.88 -8.78 -6.39
CA GLU A 294 24.41 -7.70 -7.21
C GLU A 294 24.18 -8.03 -8.69
N ARG A 295 23.52 -7.11 -9.42
CA ARG A 295 23.49 -7.25 -10.88
C ARG A 295 24.93 -7.15 -11.36
N PRO A 296 25.40 -8.04 -12.25
CA PRO A 296 26.66 -7.80 -12.95
C PRO A 296 26.60 -6.38 -13.51
N THR A 297 27.65 -5.59 -13.31
CA THR A 297 27.72 -4.23 -13.84
C THR A 297 27.43 -4.28 -15.33
N ALA A 298 26.23 -3.84 -15.70
CA ALA A 298 25.81 -3.86 -17.09
C ALA A 298 26.84 -3.03 -17.87
N THR A 299 27.54 -3.71 -18.78
CA THR A 299 28.42 -3.04 -19.74
C THR A 299 27.63 -1.93 -20.43
N ARG A 300 28.32 -0.93 -21.01
CA ARG A 300 27.64 0.15 -21.75
C ARG A 300 26.64 -0.39 -22.79
N VAL A 301 26.95 -1.55 -23.35
CA VAL A 301 26.10 -2.34 -24.24
C VAL A 301 24.90 -2.96 -23.51
N GLY A 302 25.10 -3.59 -22.34
CA GLY A 302 24.00 -4.15 -21.54
C GLY A 302 22.98 -3.11 -21.07
N ARG A 303 23.41 -1.88 -20.75
CA ARG A 303 22.48 -0.77 -20.45
C ARG A 303 21.71 -0.30 -21.67
N ALA A 304 22.35 -0.26 -22.84
CA ALA A 304 21.68 0.09 -24.10
C ALA A 304 20.65 -0.98 -24.50
N ILE A 305 20.96 -2.26 -24.29
CA ILE A 305 20.04 -3.37 -24.55
C ILE A 305 18.85 -3.32 -23.60
N ALA A 306 19.05 -3.15 -22.29
CA ALA A 306 17.95 -3.04 -21.33
C ALA A 306 17.05 -1.83 -21.62
N SER A 307 17.64 -0.68 -21.95
CA SER A 307 16.91 0.51 -22.38
C SER A 307 16.12 0.28 -23.68
N LEU A 308 16.65 -0.51 -24.60
CA LEU A 308 15.95 -0.87 -25.84
C LEU A 308 14.81 -1.86 -25.56
N GLU A 309 15.01 -2.83 -24.66
CA GLU A 309 13.96 -3.77 -24.23
C GLU A 309 12.80 -3.03 -23.57
N ASP A 310 13.07 -2.11 -22.64
CA ASP A 310 12.04 -1.30 -21.98
C ASP A 310 11.26 -0.45 -23.00
N VAL A 311 11.94 0.21 -23.94
CA VAL A 311 11.30 1.03 -25.00
C VAL A 311 10.48 0.17 -25.96
N MET A 312 10.96 -1.04 -26.29
CA MET A 312 10.24 -1.98 -27.14
C MET A 312 9.00 -2.54 -26.45
N GLU A 313 9.07 -2.80 -25.14
CA GLU A 313 7.93 -3.24 -24.34
C GLU A 313 6.87 -2.15 -24.24
N ASP A 314 7.27 -0.90 -23.96
CA ASP A 314 6.40 0.28 -23.94
C ASP A 314 5.72 0.52 -25.30
N LEU A 315 6.49 0.41 -26.40
CA LEU A 315 5.95 0.54 -27.76
C LEU A 315 4.96 -0.59 -28.09
N SER A 316 5.26 -1.83 -27.69
CA SER A 316 4.36 -2.96 -27.88
C SER A 316 3.05 -2.78 -27.13
N HIS A 317 3.10 -2.21 -25.92
CA HIS A 317 1.94 -1.88 -25.11
C HIS A 317 1.12 -0.76 -25.75
N ALA A 318 1.76 0.30 -26.22
CA ALA A 318 1.11 1.41 -26.91
C ALA A 318 0.41 0.96 -28.21
N LEU A 319 1.07 0.09 -29.00
CA LEU A 319 0.51 -0.47 -30.23
C LEU A 319 -0.67 -1.41 -29.97
N LYS A 320 -0.60 -2.26 -28.94
CA LYS A 320 -1.75 -3.08 -28.49
C LYS A 320 -2.92 -2.21 -28.07
N MET A 321 -2.66 -1.08 -27.40
CA MET A 321 -3.71 -0.15 -27.00
C MET A 321 -4.34 0.58 -28.20
N ALA A 322 -3.53 1.02 -29.16
CA ALA A 322 -4.02 1.64 -30.39
C ALA A 322 -4.82 0.66 -31.26
N GLY A 323 -4.41 -0.62 -31.32
CA GLY A 323 -5.14 -1.68 -32.02
C GLY A 323 -6.52 -1.96 -31.42
N ARG A 324 -6.62 -2.01 -30.09
CA ARG A 324 -7.91 -2.17 -29.37
C ARG A 324 -8.86 -0.99 -29.59
N ALA A 325 -8.33 0.24 -29.62
CA ALA A 325 -9.12 1.44 -29.91
C ALA A 325 -9.68 1.45 -31.35
N ARG A 326 -8.92 0.94 -32.34
CA ARG A 326 -9.41 0.82 -33.73
C ARG A 326 -10.46 -0.26 -33.90
N GLN A 327 -10.35 -1.40 -33.20
CA GLN A 327 -11.36 -2.46 -33.24
C GLN A 327 -12.68 -2.08 -32.57
N ALA A 328 -12.64 -1.26 -31.51
CA ALA A 328 -13.85 -0.73 -30.87
C ALA A 328 -14.64 0.25 -31.77
N ASN A 329 -13.97 0.90 -32.72
CA ASN A 329 -14.60 1.82 -33.68
C ASN A 329 -15.07 1.16 -34.98
N SER A 330 -14.89 -0.15 -35.16
CA SER A 330 -15.25 -0.86 -36.39
C SER A 330 -16.45 -1.80 -36.25
N VAL A 331 -17.33 -1.62 -35.25
CA VAL A 331 -18.61 -2.33 -35.20
C VAL A 331 -19.55 -1.70 -36.24
N PRO A 332 -20.00 -2.43 -37.28
CA PRO A 332 -20.92 -1.87 -38.26
C PRO A 332 -22.33 -1.78 -37.67
N ALA A 333 -22.99 -0.65 -37.88
CA ALA A 333 -24.43 -0.52 -37.66
C ALA A 333 -25.17 -1.37 -38.70
N SER A 334 -25.68 -2.53 -38.28
CA SER A 334 -26.66 -3.30 -39.05
C SER A 334 -27.80 -3.79 -38.15
N ALA A 335 -28.97 -3.16 -38.30
CA ALA A 335 -30.34 -3.61 -38.02
C ALA A 335 -31.18 -2.36 -37.66
N GLY A 336 -32.29 -2.03 -38.29
CA GLY A 336 -33.08 -2.66 -39.32
C GLY A 336 -34.27 -1.75 -39.67
N ALA A 337 -34.90 -2.07 -40.81
CA ALA A 337 -36.24 -1.71 -41.30
C ALA A 337 -36.77 -0.28 -41.10
#